data_AF-A0A9D5Y2D9-F1
#
_entry.id   AF-A0A9D5Y2D9-F1
#
_cell.length_a   1.000
_cell.length_b   1.000
_cell.length_c   1.000
_cell.angle_alpha   90.00
_cell.angle_beta   90.00
_cell.angle_gamma   90.00
#
_symmetry.space_group_name_H-M   'P 1'
#
loop_
_entity.id
_entity.type
_entity.pdbx_description
1 polymer ?
#
loop_
_entity_poly.entity_id
_entity_poly.type
_entity_poly.pdbx_seq_one_letter_code
_entity_poly.pdbx_strand_id
1 'polypeptide(L)' 'PLTQDVLGVPVRKVIIQVEAGRNIAVLVEAAVRNAILQLRGINTYQEFVERHRRAMEQDD' A
#
# COMPACT_ATOMS: atom_id res chain seq x y z
N PRO A 1 -3.90 -2.19 -9.66
CA PRO A 1 -3.24 -3.35 -9.01
C PRO A 1 -2.72 -4.32 -10.08
N LEU A 2 -1.51 -4.85 -9.92
CA LEU A 2 -1.07 -5.97 -10.76
C LEU A 2 -1.92 -7.19 -10.40
N THR A 3 -2.27 -8.01 -11.39
CA THR A 3 -2.91 -9.31 -11.18
C THR A 3 -2.01 -10.42 -11.70
N GLN A 4 -2.13 -11.61 -11.14
CA GLN A 4 -1.50 -12.83 -11.62
C GLN A 4 -2.60 -13.88 -11.79
N ASP A 5 -2.63 -14.52 -12.94
CA ASP A 5 -3.54 -15.65 -13.18
C ASP A 5 -3.11 -16.86 -12.34
N VAL A 6 -4.06 -17.44 -11.62
CA VAL A 6 -3.89 -18.70 -10.89
C VAL A 6 -5.11 -19.56 -11.20
N LEU A 7 -4.92 -20.61 -11.99
CA LEU A 7 -6.00 -21.52 -12.42
C LEU A 7 -7.17 -20.78 -13.12
N GLY A 8 -6.89 -19.76 -13.93
CA GLY A 8 -7.91 -18.95 -14.61
C GLY A 8 -8.56 -17.88 -13.72
N VAL A 9 -8.11 -17.72 -12.47
CA VAL A 9 -8.61 -16.69 -11.55
C VAL A 9 -7.57 -15.57 -11.44
N PRO A 10 -7.94 -14.30 -11.74
CA PRO A 10 -7.04 -13.17 -11.58
C PRO A 10 -6.89 -12.81 -10.09
N VAL A 11 -5.73 -13.12 -9.52
CA VAL A 11 -5.39 -12.81 -8.12
C VAL A 11 -4.59 -11.51 -8.04
N ARG A 12 -4.93 -10.63 -7.09
CA ARG A 12 -4.16 -9.40 -6.84
C ARG A 12 -2.73 -9.72 -6.43
N LYS A 13 -1.77 -9.09 -7.10
CA LYS A 13 -0.33 -9.23 -6.89
C LYS A 13 0.29 -7.90 -6.45
N VAL A 14 1.23 -8.00 -5.51
CA VAL A 14 2.14 -6.92 -5.11
C VAL A 14 3.57 -7.43 -5.21
N ILE A 15 4.49 -6.57 -5.58
CA ILE A 15 5.92 -6.86 -5.62
C ILE A 15 6.55 -6.11 -4.44
N ILE A 16 7.16 -6.85 -3.51
CA ILE A 16 7.86 -6.28 -2.35
C ILE A 16 9.35 -6.43 -2.61
N GLN A 17 10.04 -5.30 -2.76
CA GLN A 17 11.50 -5.28 -2.88
C GLN A 17 12.13 -5.52 -1.51
N VAL A 18 13.08 -6.45 -1.44
CA VAL A 18 13.76 -6.83 -0.20
C VAL A 18 15.24 -6.48 -0.31
N GLU A 19 15.77 -5.91 0.76
CA GLU A 19 17.17 -5.54 0.93
C GLU A 19 17.72 -6.21 2.19
N ALA A 20 19.03 -6.37 2.27
CA ALA A 20 19.69 -6.86 3.49
C ALA A 20 19.32 -5.97 4.70
N GLY A 21 19.04 -6.60 5.84
CA GLY A 21 18.65 -5.91 7.07
C GLY A 21 17.17 -5.52 7.16
N ARG A 22 16.34 -5.79 6.13
CA ARG A 22 14.88 -5.58 6.22
C ARG A 22 14.17 -6.80 6.79
N ASN A 23 13.25 -6.58 7.73
CA ASN A 23 12.39 -7.64 8.25
C ASN A 23 11.24 -7.92 7.27
N ILE A 24 11.31 -9.07 6.60
CA ILE A 24 10.32 -9.51 5.62
C ILE A 24 8.92 -9.65 6.24
N ALA A 25 8.81 -10.12 7.48
CA ALA A 25 7.52 -10.31 8.14
C ALA A 25 6.77 -8.98 8.27
N VAL A 26 7.48 -7.91 8.65
CA VAL A 26 6.90 -6.57 8.78
C VAL A 26 6.48 -6.02 7.43
N LEU A 27 7.28 -6.23 6.37
CA LEU A 27 6.93 -5.79 5.02
C LEU A 27 5.66 -6.48 4.51
N VAL A 28 5.52 -7.78 4.76
CA VAL A 28 4.33 -8.55 4.39
C VAL A 28 3.11 -8.09 5.20
N GLU A 29 3.25 -7.88 6.51
CA GLU A 29 2.16 -7.37 7.36
C GLU A 29 1.65 -6.01 6.86
N ALA A 30 2.57 -5.07 6.58
CA ALA A 30 2.22 -3.75 6.05
C ALA A 30 1.51 -3.85 4.70
N ALA A 31 1.99 -4.71 3.80
CA ALA A 31 1.36 -4.93 2.50
C ALA A 31 -0.06 -5.53 2.64
N VAL A 32 -0.25 -6.51 3.51
CA VAL A 32 -1.57 -7.13 3.78
C VAL A 32 -2.52 -6.12 4.42
N ARG A 33 -2.06 -5.34 5.41
CA ARG A 33 -2.86 -4.28 6.04
C ARG A 33 -3.31 -3.24 5.01
N ASN A 34 -2.41 -2.79 4.15
CA ASN A 34 -2.75 -1.86 3.07
C ASN A 34 -3.79 -2.47 2.10
N ALA A 35 -3.64 -3.73 1.71
CA ALA A 35 -4.60 -4.41 0.84
C ALA A 35 -6.00 -4.51 1.47
N ILE A 36 -6.09 -4.81 2.77
CA ILE A 36 -7.35 -4.84 3.53
C ILE A 36 -7.99 -3.45 3.58
N LEU A 37 -7.21 -2.39 3.80
CA LEU A 37 -7.73 -1.02 3.82
C LEU A 37 -8.29 -0.61 2.45
N GLN A 38 -7.55 -0.88 1.37
CA GLN A 38 -8.02 -0.63 0.00
C GLN A 38 -9.30 -1.41 -0.32
N LEU A 39 -9.39 -2.66 0.11
CA LEU A 39 -10.59 -3.49 -0.01
C LEU A 39 -11.81 -2.91 0.73
N ARG A 40 -11.57 -2.18 1.83
CA ARG A 40 -12.60 -1.47 2.59
C ARG A 40 -12.89 -0.06 2.04
N GLY A 41 -12.30 0.32 0.90
CA GLY A 41 -12.46 1.65 0.31
C GLY A 41 -11.64 2.74 1.02
N ILE A 42 -10.71 2.38 1.90
CA ILE A 42 -9.86 3.32 2.63
C ILE A 42 -8.55 3.52 1.87
N ASN A 43 -8.30 4.75 1.41
CA ASN A 43 -7.08 5.13 0.72
C ASN A 43 -6.22 6.06 1.59
N THR A 44 -5.35 5.47 2.40
CA THR A 44 -4.46 6.20 3.31
C THR A 44 -3.44 7.10 2.59
N TYR A 45 -3.06 6.75 1.35
CA TYR A 45 -2.13 7.57 0.56
C TYR A 45 -2.76 8.90 0.17
N GLN A 46 -4.01 8.87 -0.31
CA GLN A 46 -4.73 10.09 -0.67
C GLN A 46 -4.92 11.00 0.55
N GLU A 47 -5.34 10.41 1.67
CA GLU A 47 -5.48 11.15 2.94
C GLU A 47 -4.15 11.79 3.38
N PHE A 48 -3.03 11.07 3.25
CA PHE A 48 -1.71 11.60 3.55
C PHE A 48 -1.35 12.80 2.65
N VAL A 49 -1.57 12.69 1.34
CA VAL A 49 -1.28 13.78 0.38
C VAL A 49 -2.13 15.00 0.66
N GLU A 50 -3.42 14.82 0.95
CA GLU A 50 -4.32 15.93 1.30
C GLU A 50 -3.87 16.65 2.58
N ARG A 51 -3.50 15.88 3.61
CA ARG A 51 -2.96 16.44 4.87
C ARG A 51 -1.64 17.18 4.64
N HIS A 52 -0.73 16.59 3.85
CA HIS A 52 0.55 17.21 3.50
C HIS A 52 0.35 18.53 2.76
N ARG A 53 -0.56 18.57 1.77
CA ARG A 53 -0.88 19.80 1.02
C ARG A 53 -1.41 20.90 1.93
N ARG A 54 -2.33 20.58 2.84
CA ARG A 54 -2.88 21.55 3.80
C ARG A 54 -1.82 22.09 4.76
N ALA A 55 -0.86 21.26 5.18
CA ALA A 55 0.24 21.71 6.04
C ALA A 55 1.15 22.72 5.32
N MET A 56 1.50 22.43 4.06
CA MET A 56 2.29 23.36 3.22
C MET A 56 1.56 24.70 2.98
N GLU A 57 0.23 24.69 2.86
CA GLU A 57 -0.59 25.92 2.71
C GLU A 57 -0.74 26.73 4.01
N GLN A 58 -0.39 26.15 5.17
CA GLN A 58 -0.49 26.84 6.48
C GLN A 58 0.85 27.45 6.93
N ASP A 59 1.96 27.02 6.35
CA ASP A 59 3.30 27.54 6.65
C ASP A 59 3.68 28.75 5.75
N ASP A 60 2.82 29.14 4.80
CA ASP A 60 2.84 30.40 4.03
C ASP A 60 1.86 31.44 4.62
#